data_AF-A0A2G8SHR8-F1
#
_entry.id   AF-A0A2G8SHR8-F1
#
_cell.length_a   1.000
_cell.length_b   1.000
_cell.length_c   1.000
_cell.angle_alpha   90.00
_cell.angle_beta   90.00
_cell.angle_gamma   90.00
#
_symmetry.space_group_name_H-M   'P 1'
#
loop_
_entity.id
_entity.type
_entity.pdbx_description
1 polymer ?
#
loop_
_entity_poly.entity_id
_entity_poly.type
_entity_poly.pdbx_seq_one_letter_code
_entity_poly.pdbx_strand_id
1 'polypeptide(L)'
;MFALPPVNSAYGVEGSSDDNPIQLEGVTEDEFKALLWVMFRSGYGSSRTLTQPQWVSVLRLSTMWFFKDIRTRAISELSKLVSTPAARIVLARTYNISGWTEPALCALAQQDAPLSAQDLEALGWDAAAKLVQIRESVVFRVVCVRVQLLHRRARPHRYSRAGRRGRWDGGARPRAGGAAVGGSEGGSGWRRSSRRVRGRGR
;
A
#
# COMPACT_ATOMS: atom_id res chain seq x y z
N MET A 1 5.76 -40.95 -24.82
CA MET A 1 7.20 -41.22 -24.58
C MET A 1 7.92 -39.90 -24.80
N PHE A 2 8.64 -39.38 -23.81
CA PHE A 2 9.41 -38.14 -23.97
C PHE A 2 10.61 -38.45 -24.89
N ALA A 3 10.55 -38.02 -26.15
CA ALA A 3 11.68 -38.10 -27.05
C ALA A 3 12.64 -36.95 -26.71
N LEU A 4 13.85 -37.28 -26.29
CA LEU A 4 14.89 -36.30 -26.00
C LEU A 4 15.29 -35.58 -27.30
N PRO A 5 15.67 -34.29 -27.24
CA PRO A 5 16.10 -33.55 -28.41
C PRO A 5 17.28 -34.25 -29.10
N PRO A 6 17.34 -34.21 -30.44
CA PRO A 6 18.37 -34.89 -31.19
C PRO A 6 19.77 -34.37 -30.82
N VAL A 7 20.72 -35.31 -30.72
CA VAL A 7 22.13 -35.08 -30.41
C VAL A 7 22.84 -34.44 -31.61
N ASN A 8 22.51 -33.19 -31.95
CA ASN A 8 23.13 -32.47 -33.06
C ASN A 8 23.92 -31.23 -32.62
N SER A 9 24.34 -31.17 -31.35
CA SER A 9 25.31 -30.18 -30.90
C SER A 9 26.74 -30.68 -31.21
N ALA A 10 27.62 -29.78 -31.65
CA ALA A 10 29.04 -30.08 -31.86
C ALA A 10 29.77 -30.52 -30.59
N TYR A 11 29.13 -30.37 -29.42
CA TYR A 11 29.67 -30.64 -28.08
C TYR A 11 29.01 -31.86 -27.40
N GLY A 12 28.18 -32.63 -28.11
CA GLY A 12 27.51 -33.83 -27.58
C GLY A 12 26.15 -33.53 -26.91
N VAL A 13 25.70 -34.46 -26.06
CA VAL A 13 24.43 -34.35 -25.31
C VAL A 13 24.65 -33.41 -24.12
N GLU A 14 23.77 -32.44 -23.92
CA GLU A 14 23.83 -31.54 -22.76
C GLU A 14 23.85 -32.34 -21.44
N GLY A 15 24.75 -31.97 -20.53
CA GLY A 15 24.93 -32.66 -19.25
C GLY A 15 25.76 -33.94 -19.32
N SER A 16 26.44 -34.22 -20.44
CA SER A 16 27.27 -35.43 -20.60
C SER A 16 28.65 -35.34 -19.94
N SER A 17 29.19 -34.13 -19.75
CA SER A 17 30.54 -33.89 -19.21
C SER A 17 30.63 -32.52 -18.54
N ASP A 18 31.68 -32.30 -17.76
CA ASP A 18 31.97 -31.00 -17.13
C ASP A 18 32.20 -29.88 -18.18
N ASP A 19 32.71 -30.24 -19.36
CA ASP A 19 32.88 -29.33 -20.51
C ASP A 19 31.57 -29.02 -21.25
N ASN A 20 30.50 -29.80 -21.01
CA ASN A 20 29.17 -29.59 -21.58
C ASN A 20 28.07 -29.75 -20.50
N PRO A 21 28.04 -28.87 -19.48
CA PRO A 21 27.10 -28.98 -18.37
C PRO A 21 25.68 -28.59 -18.81
N ILE A 22 24.70 -28.97 -17.98
CA ILE A 22 23.31 -28.50 -18.14
C ILE A 22 23.27 -26.99 -17.84
N GLN A 23 22.86 -26.18 -18.80
CA GLN A 23 22.76 -24.75 -18.64
C GLN A 23 21.36 -24.37 -18.15
N LEU A 24 21.30 -23.80 -16.95
CA LEU A 24 20.05 -23.31 -16.36
C LEU A 24 19.82 -21.86 -16.78
N GLU A 25 19.17 -21.67 -17.92
CA GLU A 25 18.82 -20.33 -18.40
C GLU A 25 17.86 -19.61 -17.44
N GLY A 26 18.16 -18.33 -17.13
CA GLY A 26 17.30 -17.48 -16.30
C GLY A 26 17.40 -17.73 -14.79
N VAL A 27 18.35 -18.55 -14.34
CA VAL A 27 18.64 -18.83 -12.92
C VAL A 27 20.05 -18.37 -12.60
N THR A 28 20.22 -17.57 -11.54
CA THR A 28 21.57 -17.19 -11.10
C THR A 28 22.16 -18.27 -10.19
N GLU A 29 23.48 -18.31 -10.12
CA GLU A 29 24.21 -19.25 -9.26
C GLU A 29 23.77 -19.13 -7.79
N ASP A 30 23.56 -17.91 -7.28
CA ASP A 30 23.13 -17.67 -5.92
C ASP A 30 21.71 -18.17 -5.64
N GLU A 31 20.79 -18.00 -6.60
CA GLU A 31 19.42 -18.53 -6.50
C GLU A 31 19.44 -20.06 -6.43
N PHE A 32 20.22 -20.69 -7.31
CA PHE A 32 20.34 -22.14 -7.34
C PHE A 32 20.99 -22.68 -6.07
N LYS A 33 22.10 -22.08 -5.62
CA LYS A 33 22.74 -22.40 -4.33
C LYS A 33 21.73 -22.33 -3.19
N ALA A 34 20.94 -21.27 -3.09
CA ALA A 34 19.93 -21.12 -2.04
C ALA A 34 18.90 -22.27 -2.05
N LEU A 35 18.46 -22.72 -3.22
CA LEU A 35 17.59 -23.89 -3.35
C LEU A 35 18.28 -25.17 -2.88
N LEU A 36 19.51 -25.42 -3.35
CA LEU A 36 20.28 -26.60 -2.96
C LEU A 36 20.47 -26.67 -1.44
N TRP A 37 20.72 -25.53 -0.79
CA TRP A 37 20.78 -25.46 0.67
C TRP A 37 19.50 -25.94 1.34
N VAL A 38 18.32 -25.61 0.81
CA VAL A 38 17.04 -26.06 1.38
C VAL A 38 16.79 -27.54 1.11
N MET A 39 17.19 -28.03 -0.07
CA MET A 39 17.05 -29.44 -0.48
C MET A 39 17.93 -30.37 0.35
N PHE A 40 19.22 -30.05 0.46
CA PHE A 40 20.23 -30.93 1.07
C PHE A 40 20.46 -30.67 2.57
N ARG A 41 19.72 -29.71 3.16
CA ARG A 41 19.81 -29.35 4.59
C ARG A 41 19.65 -30.51 5.57
N SER A 42 19.02 -31.61 5.15
CA SER A 42 18.79 -32.77 6.03
C SER A 42 20.04 -33.62 6.28
N GLY A 43 21.11 -33.49 5.48
CA GLY A 43 22.27 -34.39 5.54
C GLY A 43 23.53 -33.82 6.20
N TYR A 44 23.71 -32.49 6.25
CA TYR A 44 25.04 -31.90 6.41
C TYR A 44 25.25 -31.03 7.67
N GLY A 45 24.39 -31.14 8.69
CA GLY A 45 24.61 -30.51 10.02
C GLY A 45 24.76 -28.98 10.03
N SER A 46 24.58 -28.32 8.89
CA SER A 46 24.85 -26.89 8.70
C SER A 46 23.55 -26.11 8.85
N SER A 47 23.32 -25.56 10.05
CA SER A 47 22.23 -24.63 10.32
C SER A 47 22.56 -23.25 9.72
N ARG A 48 22.61 -23.16 8.39
CA ARG A 48 22.73 -21.87 7.72
C ARG A 48 21.36 -21.22 7.61
N THR A 49 21.11 -20.15 8.34
CA THR A 49 19.90 -19.33 8.19
C THR A 49 19.94 -18.60 6.85
N LEU A 50 18.88 -18.72 6.05
CA LEU A 50 18.76 -18.02 4.78
C LEU A 50 18.15 -16.63 5.00
N THR A 51 18.61 -15.65 4.24
CA THR A 51 18.08 -14.28 4.26
C THR A 51 16.75 -14.20 3.50
N GLN A 52 15.99 -13.12 3.70
CA GLN A 52 14.75 -12.86 2.96
C GLN A 52 14.92 -12.97 1.43
N PRO A 53 15.89 -12.31 0.77
CA PRO A 53 16.04 -12.42 -0.68
C PRO A 53 16.35 -13.85 -1.13
N GLN A 54 17.14 -14.60 -0.35
CA GLN A 54 17.41 -16.01 -0.65
C GLN A 54 16.15 -16.87 -0.58
N TRP A 55 15.29 -16.63 0.40
CA TRP A 55 14.00 -17.32 0.47
C TRP A 55 13.05 -16.96 -0.68
N VAL A 56 13.11 -15.71 -1.18
CA VAL A 56 12.37 -15.32 -2.40
C VAL A 56 12.90 -16.08 -3.62
N SER A 57 14.22 -16.25 -3.75
CA SER A 57 14.83 -17.08 -4.79
C SER A 57 14.40 -18.54 -4.70
N VAL A 58 14.39 -19.12 -3.51
CA VAL A 58 13.90 -20.49 -3.27
C VAL A 58 12.43 -20.61 -3.65
N LEU A 59 11.59 -19.63 -3.29
CA LEU A 59 10.19 -19.60 -3.68
C LEU A 59 10.02 -19.54 -5.21
N ARG A 60 10.83 -18.73 -5.89
CA ARG A 60 10.83 -18.62 -7.36
C ARG A 60 11.15 -19.94 -8.03
N LEU A 61 12.28 -20.55 -7.67
CA LEU A 61 12.73 -21.81 -8.29
C LEU A 61 11.82 -22.98 -7.93
N SER A 62 11.36 -23.08 -6.69
CA SER A 62 10.40 -24.13 -6.30
C SER A 62 9.06 -24.00 -7.01
N THR A 63 8.65 -22.78 -7.39
CA THR A 63 7.44 -22.56 -8.21
C THR A 63 7.69 -22.93 -9.67
N MET A 64 8.86 -22.57 -10.21
CA MET A 64 9.25 -22.86 -11.60
C MET A 64 9.38 -24.37 -11.85
N TRP A 65 9.99 -25.11 -10.93
CA TRP A 65 10.25 -26.54 -11.05
C TRP A 65 9.24 -27.41 -10.30
N PHE A 66 8.13 -26.83 -9.83
CA PHE A 66 7.02 -27.53 -9.16
C PHE A 66 7.39 -28.33 -7.89
N PHE A 67 8.40 -27.88 -7.14
CA PHE A 67 8.74 -28.47 -5.84
C PHE A 67 7.77 -28.02 -4.74
N LYS A 68 6.67 -28.76 -4.56
CA LYS A 68 5.57 -28.43 -3.65
C LYS A 68 5.99 -28.29 -2.18
N ASP A 69 6.79 -29.22 -1.66
CA ASP A 69 7.20 -29.21 -0.25
C ASP A 69 8.15 -28.05 0.06
N ILE A 70 9.11 -27.82 -0.84
CA ILE A 70 10.07 -26.71 -0.74
C ILE A 70 9.33 -25.37 -0.85
N ARG A 71 8.37 -25.27 -1.78
CA ARG A 71 7.52 -24.08 -1.92
C ARG A 71 6.75 -23.80 -0.64
N THR A 72 6.14 -24.81 -0.03
CA THR A 72 5.38 -24.67 1.23
C THR A 72 6.29 -24.20 2.37
N ARG A 73 7.51 -24.76 2.46
CA ARG A 73 8.53 -24.33 3.41
C ARG A 73 8.97 -22.88 3.18
N ALA A 74 9.21 -22.49 1.94
CA ALA A 74 9.59 -21.13 1.59
C ALA A 74 8.50 -20.12 1.97
N ILE A 75 7.22 -20.45 1.74
CA ILE A 75 6.08 -19.62 2.17
C ILE A 75 6.06 -19.49 3.70
N SER A 76 6.21 -20.58 4.44
CA SER A 76 6.24 -20.54 5.92
C SER A 76 7.35 -19.64 6.46
N GLU A 77 8.56 -19.73 5.91
CA GLU A 77 9.69 -18.91 6.35
C GLU A 77 9.57 -17.44 5.91
N LEU A 78 9.11 -17.18 4.69
CA LEU A 78 8.83 -15.81 4.24
C LEU A 78 7.70 -15.15 5.04
N SER A 79 6.74 -15.92 5.56
CA SER A 79 5.67 -15.36 6.41
C SER A 79 6.23 -14.70 7.67
N LYS A 80 7.35 -15.22 8.19
CA LYS A 80 8.02 -14.73 9.39
C LYS A 80 8.95 -13.55 9.09
N LEU A 81 9.62 -13.60 7.93
CA LEU A 81 10.64 -12.61 7.54
C LEU A 81 10.05 -11.35 6.90
N VAL A 82 8.96 -11.48 6.11
CA VAL A 82 8.35 -10.35 5.41
C VAL A 82 7.37 -9.66 6.34
N SER A 83 7.80 -8.55 6.94
CA SER A 83 6.97 -7.72 7.83
C SER A 83 6.16 -6.66 7.09
N THR A 84 6.61 -6.21 5.91
CA THR A 84 5.95 -5.14 5.16
C THR A 84 4.70 -5.66 4.42
N PRO A 85 3.50 -5.10 4.68
CA PRO A 85 2.27 -5.56 4.04
C PRO A 85 2.30 -5.43 2.51
N ALA A 86 2.89 -4.35 1.98
CA ALA A 86 3.01 -4.13 0.54
C ALA A 86 3.85 -5.22 -0.14
N ALA A 87 5.04 -5.53 0.39
CA ALA A 87 5.88 -6.60 -0.14
C ALA A 87 5.20 -7.97 -0.05
N ARG A 88 4.44 -8.20 1.03
CA ARG A 88 3.64 -9.44 1.20
C ARG A 88 2.59 -9.58 0.09
N ILE A 89 1.91 -8.51 -0.30
CA ILE A 89 0.93 -8.52 -1.38
C ILE A 89 1.60 -8.75 -2.74
N VAL A 90 2.73 -8.10 -3.01
CA VAL A 90 3.50 -8.31 -4.24
C VAL A 90 3.89 -9.77 -4.37
N LEU A 91 4.53 -10.35 -3.35
CA LEU A 91 4.94 -11.76 -3.36
C LEU A 91 3.73 -12.70 -3.51
N ALA A 92 2.62 -12.40 -2.83
CA ALA A 92 1.42 -13.20 -2.92
C ALA A 92 0.82 -13.20 -4.33
N ARG A 93 0.82 -12.07 -5.03
CA ARG A 93 0.35 -11.96 -6.41
C ARG A 93 1.30 -12.63 -7.39
N THR A 94 2.60 -12.36 -7.28
CA THR A 94 3.63 -12.90 -8.19
C THR A 94 3.69 -14.43 -8.14
N TYR A 95 3.60 -15.01 -6.95
CA TYR A 95 3.72 -16.46 -6.76
C TYR A 95 2.38 -17.16 -6.49
N ASN A 96 1.26 -16.46 -6.64
CA ASN A 96 -0.09 -16.97 -6.38
C ASN A 96 -0.22 -17.68 -5.01
N ILE A 97 0.13 -16.97 -3.93
CA ILE A 97 0.02 -17.46 -2.55
C ILE A 97 -1.34 -17.05 -1.98
N SER A 98 -2.20 -18.02 -1.73
CA SER A 98 -3.49 -17.79 -1.07
C SER A 98 -3.31 -17.45 0.42
N GLY A 99 -4.22 -16.62 0.96
CA GLY A 99 -4.25 -16.27 2.38
C GLY A 99 -3.31 -15.14 2.81
N TRP A 100 -2.41 -14.65 1.95
CA TRP A 100 -1.53 -13.53 2.27
C TRP A 100 -2.10 -12.16 1.90
N THR A 101 -2.84 -12.10 0.79
CA THR A 101 -3.34 -10.86 0.20
C THR A 101 -4.35 -10.16 1.09
N GLU A 102 -5.35 -10.88 1.61
CA GLU A 102 -6.42 -10.31 2.42
C GLU A 102 -5.91 -9.74 3.76
N PRO A 103 -5.15 -10.48 4.59
CA PRO A 103 -4.64 -9.92 5.84
C PRO A 103 -3.72 -8.72 5.62
N ALA A 104 -2.93 -8.73 4.55
CA ALA A 104 -2.02 -7.63 4.24
C ALA A 104 -2.77 -6.36 3.78
N LEU A 105 -3.84 -6.51 2.98
CA LEU A 105 -4.71 -5.39 2.60
C LEU A 105 -5.44 -4.80 3.82
N CYS A 106 -5.95 -5.65 4.70
CA CYS A 106 -6.57 -5.22 5.96
C CYS A 106 -5.58 -4.45 6.84
N ALA A 107 -4.35 -4.94 6.99
CA ALA A 107 -3.31 -4.26 7.75
C ALA A 107 -2.98 -2.87 7.17
N LEU A 108 -2.87 -2.74 5.84
CA LEU A 108 -2.66 -1.44 5.18
C LEU A 108 -3.84 -0.49 5.39
N ALA A 109 -5.07 -1.00 5.31
CA ALA A 109 -6.28 -0.20 5.50
C ALA A 109 -6.42 0.35 6.93
N GLN A 110 -5.97 -0.41 7.94
CA GLN A 110 -6.07 -0.03 9.36
C GLN A 110 -4.91 0.84 9.85
N GLN A 111 -3.81 0.91 9.11
CA GLN A 111 -2.63 1.65 9.55
C GLN A 111 -2.90 3.16 9.56
N ASP A 112 -2.63 3.84 10.68
CA ASP A 112 -2.80 5.31 10.79
C ASP A 112 -1.74 6.09 10.00
N ALA A 113 -0.61 5.44 9.68
CA ALA A 113 0.47 6.06 8.94
C ALA A 113 0.07 6.37 7.48
N PRO A 114 0.60 7.46 6.91
CA PRO A 114 0.47 7.74 5.48
C PRO A 114 1.13 6.61 4.67
N LEU A 115 0.48 6.22 3.58
CA LEU A 115 1.02 5.21 2.68
C LEU A 115 2.18 5.80 1.88
N SER A 116 3.30 5.07 1.82
CA SER A 116 4.41 5.45 0.97
C SER A 116 4.01 5.34 -0.50
N ALA A 117 4.51 6.26 -1.33
CA ALA A 117 4.33 6.17 -2.78
C ALA A 117 4.85 4.84 -3.34
N GLN A 118 5.96 4.33 -2.79
CA GLN A 118 6.54 3.04 -3.19
C GLN A 118 5.60 1.86 -2.89
N ASP A 119 4.90 1.91 -1.75
CA ASP A 119 3.95 0.85 -1.37
C ASP A 119 2.71 0.86 -2.28
N LEU A 120 2.23 2.05 -2.65
CA LEU A 120 1.10 2.23 -3.56
C LEU A 120 1.44 1.78 -4.99
N GLU A 121 2.64 2.14 -5.45
CA GLU A 121 3.14 1.71 -6.76
C GLU A 121 3.30 0.19 -6.82
N ALA A 122 3.87 -0.42 -5.79
CA ALA A 122 4.00 -1.86 -5.66
C ALA A 122 2.63 -2.59 -5.67
N LEU A 123 1.58 -1.95 -5.14
CA LEU A 123 0.22 -2.48 -5.14
C LEU A 123 -0.48 -2.34 -6.50
N GLY A 124 0.02 -1.46 -7.37
CA GLY A 124 -0.64 -1.03 -8.60
C GLY A 124 -1.75 0.01 -8.33
N TRP A 125 -1.85 0.99 -9.23
CA TRP A 125 -2.70 2.17 -9.05
C TRP A 125 -4.19 1.85 -8.83
N ASP A 126 -4.74 0.82 -9.48
CA ASP A 126 -6.14 0.44 -9.29
C ASP A 126 -6.44 -0.07 -7.88
N ALA A 127 -5.57 -0.94 -7.35
CA ALA A 127 -5.72 -1.48 -6.01
C ALA A 127 -5.40 -0.42 -4.95
N ALA A 128 -4.41 0.42 -5.21
CA ALA A 128 -4.07 1.58 -4.40
C ALA A 128 -5.24 2.56 -4.27
N ALA A 129 -5.88 2.92 -5.38
CA ALA A 129 -7.03 3.82 -5.38
C ALA A 129 -8.20 3.27 -4.56
N LYS A 130 -8.53 1.98 -4.73
CA LYS A 130 -9.56 1.30 -3.92
C LYS A 130 -9.21 1.30 -2.43
N LEU A 131 -7.93 1.05 -2.09
CA LEU A 131 -7.46 1.03 -0.71
C LEU A 131 -7.56 2.42 -0.06
N VAL A 132 -7.23 3.48 -0.80
CA VAL A 132 -7.40 4.87 -0.34
C VAL A 132 -8.88 5.21 -0.13
N GLN A 133 -9.77 4.83 -1.06
CA GLN A 133 -11.22 5.01 -0.90
C GLN A 133 -11.75 4.32 0.36
N ILE A 134 -11.30 3.09 0.62
CA ILE A 134 -11.67 2.35 1.83
C ILE A 134 -11.19 3.10 3.08
N ARG A 135 -9.92 3.53 3.12
CA ARG A 135 -9.36 4.31 4.23
C ARG A 135 -10.15 5.59 4.49
N GLU A 136 -10.45 6.36 3.45
CA GLU A 136 -11.23 7.59 3.57
C GLU A 136 -12.65 7.33 4.09
N SER A 137 -13.30 6.26 3.64
CA SER A 137 -14.66 5.91 4.10
C SER A 137 -14.70 5.57 5.61
N VAL A 138 -13.64 4.94 6.12
CA VAL A 138 -13.49 4.59 7.54
C VAL A 138 -13.16 5.84 8.37
N VAL A 139 -12.21 6.66 7.90
CA VAL A 139 -11.81 7.90 8.59
C VAL A 139 -12.95 8.93 8.60
N PHE A 140 -13.67 9.09 7.49
CA PHE A 140 -14.82 10.00 7.39
C PHE A 140 -15.93 9.63 8.37
N ARG A 141 -16.20 8.33 8.58
CA ARG A 141 -17.13 7.87 9.61
C ARG A 141 -16.68 8.26 11.02
N VAL A 142 -15.40 8.09 11.35
CA VAL A 142 -14.88 8.37 12.70
C VAL A 142 -14.85 9.88 13.00
N VAL A 143 -14.45 10.71 12.03
CA VAL A 143 -14.43 12.17 12.18
C VAL A 143 -15.83 12.75 12.27
N CYS A 144 -16.78 12.29 11.43
CA CYS A 144 -18.15 12.80 11.45
C CYS A 144 -18.88 12.46 12.77
N VAL A 145 -18.67 11.26 13.33
CA VAL A 145 -19.22 10.89 14.65
C VAL A 145 -18.64 11.77 15.76
N ARG A 146 -17.34 12.10 15.74
CA ARG A 146 -16.71 12.99 16.72
C ARG A 146 -17.25 14.43 16.63
N VAL A 147 -17.43 14.97 15.43
CA VAL A 147 -18.02 16.32 15.23
C VAL A 147 -19.49 16.36 15.67
N GLN A 148 -20.26 15.32 15.36
CA GLN A 148 -21.67 15.21 15.79
C GLN A 148 -21.82 15.09 17.32
N LEU A 149 -20.91 14.37 17.99
CA LEU A 149 -20.90 14.27 19.46
C LEU A 149 -20.50 15.58 20.15
N LEU A 150 -19.61 16.36 19.55
CA LEU A 150 -19.25 17.70 20.03
C LEU A 150 -20.42 18.68 19.89
N HIS A 151 -21.18 18.63 18.80
CA HIS A 151 -22.38 19.46 18.62
C HIS A 151 -23.54 19.07 19.57
N ARG A 152 -23.66 17.81 20.01
CA ARG A 152 -24.69 17.40 20.99
C ARG A 152 -24.38 17.81 22.44
N ARG A 153 -23.12 18.14 22.77
CA ARG A 153 -22.73 18.60 24.13
C ARG A 153 -22.83 20.11 24.32
N ALA A 154 -22.93 20.89 23.25
CA ALA A 154 -23.25 22.31 23.32
C ALA A 154 -24.74 22.51 23.60
N ARG A 155 -25.17 22.30 24.86
CA ARG A 155 -26.48 22.79 25.32
C ARG A 155 -26.44 24.33 25.26
N PRO A 156 -27.31 25.00 24.48
CA PRO A 156 -27.44 26.44 24.61
C PRO A 156 -27.93 26.73 26.03
N HIS A 157 -27.16 27.54 26.76
CA HIS A 157 -27.51 27.98 28.09
C HIS A 157 -28.84 28.75 28.01
N ARG A 158 -29.87 28.16 28.60
CA ARG A 158 -31.24 28.68 28.59
C ARG A 158 -31.26 29.94 29.45
N TYR A 159 -31.09 31.12 28.85
CA TYR A 159 -31.34 32.38 29.53
C TYR A 159 -32.81 32.39 29.95
N SER A 160 -33.03 32.23 31.25
CA SER A 160 -34.34 32.32 31.88
C SER A 160 -34.78 33.78 31.82
N ARG A 161 -35.59 34.12 30.81
CA ARG A 161 -36.21 35.43 30.66
C ARG A 161 -37.30 35.55 31.73
N ALA A 162 -36.92 36.00 32.92
CA ALA A 162 -37.84 36.38 33.97
C ALA A 162 -38.65 37.60 33.49
N GLY A 163 -39.82 37.34 32.94
CA GLY A 163 -40.79 38.36 32.54
C GLY A 163 -41.42 39.01 33.77
N ARG A 164 -40.82 40.11 34.25
CA ARG A 164 -41.57 41.11 35.02
C ARG A 164 -42.46 41.87 34.05
N ARG A 165 -43.78 41.72 34.21
CA ARG A 165 -44.81 42.54 33.56
C ARG A 165 -44.65 43.99 34.03
N GLY A 166 -43.94 44.80 33.25
CA GLY A 166 -43.99 46.26 33.32
C GLY A 166 -45.06 46.75 32.37
N ARG A 167 -46.16 47.24 32.94
CA ARG A 167 -47.19 48.07 32.29
C ARG A 167 -46.51 49.30 31.66
N TRP A 168 -46.66 49.47 30.36
CA TRP A 168 -46.35 50.73 29.67
C TRP A 168 -47.55 51.12 28.83
N ASP A 169 -48.22 52.16 29.30
CA ASP A 169 -49.25 52.91 28.59
C ASP A 169 -48.58 53.86 27.60
N GLY A 170 -49.23 54.03 26.44
CA GLY A 170 -49.26 55.31 25.74
C GLY A 170 -48.15 55.62 24.75
N GLY A 171 -48.53 55.66 23.47
CA GLY A 171 -48.42 56.92 22.74
C GLY A 171 -47.37 57.04 21.64
N ALA A 172 -47.91 57.31 20.44
CA ALA A 172 -47.36 58.17 19.39
C ALA A 172 -46.36 57.62 18.35
N ARG A 173 -46.88 57.63 17.11
CA ARG A 173 -46.32 57.71 15.73
C ARG A 173 -45.06 58.61 15.58
N PRO A 174 -44.30 58.65 14.44
CA PRO A 174 -44.79 58.47 13.07
C PRO A 174 -43.87 57.86 11.98
N ARG A 175 -44.54 57.73 10.82
CA ARG A 175 -44.14 57.53 9.42
C ARG A 175 -42.92 58.34 8.91
N ALA A 176 -42.27 57.73 7.90
CA ALA A 176 -41.87 58.26 6.57
C ALA A 176 -40.38 58.42 6.24
N GLY A 177 -40.06 58.04 4.99
CA GLY A 177 -38.89 58.45 4.19
C GLY A 177 -37.65 57.57 4.39
N GLY A 178 -36.96 57.01 3.39
CA GLY A 178 -36.90 57.28 1.95
C GLY A 178 -35.44 57.49 1.55
N ALA A 179 -35.02 56.85 0.44
CA ALA A 179 -33.79 57.11 -0.35
C ALA A 179 -32.43 56.75 0.31
N ALA A 180 -31.33 56.42 -0.38
CA ALA A 180 -31.01 56.05 -1.76
C ALA A 180 -29.47 55.81 -1.81
N VAL A 181 -29.02 54.93 -2.73
CA VAL A 181 -27.81 55.03 -3.59
C VAL A 181 -26.38 54.93 -3.03
N GLY A 182 -25.55 54.22 -3.81
CA GLY A 182 -24.09 54.35 -3.93
C GLY A 182 -23.35 53.20 -3.25
N GLY A 183 -22.50 52.39 -3.88
CA GLY A 183 -21.51 52.58 -4.94
C GLY A 183 -20.28 51.79 -4.45
N SER A 184 -19.79 50.77 -5.15
CA SER A 184 -18.67 50.83 -6.11
C SER A 184 -17.49 49.98 -5.63
N GLU A 185 -17.00 49.14 -6.54
CA GLU A 185 -15.60 48.81 -6.83
C GLU A 185 -14.68 47.96 -5.92
N GLY A 186 -13.90 47.12 -6.62
CA GLY A 186 -12.58 46.59 -6.21
C GLY A 186 -12.59 45.09 -5.93
N GLY A 187 -12.10 44.16 -6.76
CA GLY A 187 -11.14 44.25 -7.86
C GLY A 187 -9.74 43.82 -7.41
N SER A 188 -9.21 42.74 -8.02
CA SER A 188 -7.83 42.20 -7.96
C SER A 188 -7.47 41.31 -6.73
N GLY A 189 -6.69 40.24 -6.86
CA GLY A 189 -5.95 39.72 -8.01
C GLY A 189 -5.35 38.34 -7.70
N TRP A 190 -5.46 37.43 -8.67
CA TRP A 190 -4.79 36.14 -8.68
C TRP A 190 -3.33 36.33 -9.13
N ARG A 191 -2.36 36.13 -8.22
CA ARG A 191 -0.94 36.03 -8.59
C ARG A 191 -0.52 34.57 -8.70
N ARG A 192 -0.30 34.15 -9.95
CA ARG A 192 0.54 33.00 -10.31
C ARG A 192 2.00 33.33 -10.00
N SER A 193 2.70 32.41 -9.35
CA SER A 193 4.15 32.44 -9.19
C SER A 193 4.75 31.24 -9.93
N SER A 194 5.29 31.53 -11.11
CA SER A 194 6.02 30.59 -11.96
C SER A 194 7.48 30.50 -11.53
N ARG A 195 8.00 29.27 -11.50
CA ARG A 195 9.38 28.81 -11.85
C ARG A 195 10.56 29.76 -11.66
N ARG A 196 11.57 29.28 -10.92
CA ARG A 196 12.97 29.37 -11.37
C ARG A 196 13.75 28.11 -10.99
N VAL A 197 13.97 27.27 -12.00
CA VAL A 197 15.03 26.25 -12.02
C VAL A 197 16.31 26.98 -12.45
N ARG A 198 17.38 26.84 -11.67
CA ARG A 198 18.74 27.16 -12.12
C ARG A 198 19.61 25.94 -11.84
N GLY A 199 20.11 25.35 -12.92
CA GLY A 199 21.24 24.43 -12.88
C GLY A 199 22.57 25.17 -12.76
N ARG A 200 23.56 24.44 -12.24
CA ARG A 200 25.03 24.54 -12.36
C ARG A 200 25.52 23.30 -11.60
N GLY A 201 26.25 22.33 -12.15
CA GLY A 201 27.26 22.41 -13.18
C GLY A 201 28.62 22.57 -12.51
N ARG A 202 29.21 21.46 -12.06
CA ARG A 202 30.64 21.14 -12.02
C ARG A 202 30.79 19.66 -11.69
#